data_AF-A0A4R2T399-F1
#
_entry.id   AF-A0A4R2T399-F1
#
_cell.length_a   1.000
_cell.length_b   1.000
_cell.length_c   1.000
_cell.angle_alpha   90.00
_cell.angle_beta   90.00
_cell.angle_gamma   90.00
#
_symmetry.space_group_name_H-M   'P 1'
#
loop_
_entity.id
_entity.type
_entity.pdbx_description
1 polymer ?
#
loop_
_entity_poly.entity_id
_entity_poly.type
_entity_poly.pdbx_seq_one_letter_code
_entity_poly.pdbx_strand_id
1 'polypeptide(L)'
;MRYKTYKQNIYLKGNFFVVDKKQCILCEKCEKSCPVNNIKITTKVEWKHEKCQMCLACFHCCPRNAVKYENKAKCIDTKNKTQYCNY
;
A
#
# COMPACT_ATOMS: atom_id res chain seq x y z
N MET A 1 10.45 23.96 -13.15
CA MET A 1 9.98 22.56 -13.31
C MET A 1 9.96 21.75 -12.00
N ARG A 2 9.58 22.33 -10.84
CA ARG A 2 9.58 21.61 -9.53
C ARG A 2 8.55 20.46 -9.45
N TYR A 3 7.44 20.58 -10.18
CA TYR A 3 6.35 19.61 -10.16
C TYR A 3 6.74 18.20 -10.67
N LYS A 4 7.56 18.12 -11.72
CA LYS A 4 7.99 16.82 -12.28
C LYS A 4 8.82 16.01 -11.27
N THR A 5 9.78 16.67 -10.61
CA THR A 5 10.64 16.04 -9.59
C THR A 5 9.85 15.60 -8.37
N TYR A 6 8.88 16.42 -7.91
CA TYR A 6 7.99 16.05 -6.81
C TYR A 6 7.17 14.78 -7.14
N LYS A 7 6.58 14.72 -8.34
CA LYS A 7 5.79 13.59 -8.80
C LYS A 7 6.61 12.30 -8.88
N GLN A 8 7.84 12.36 -9.38
CA GLN A 8 8.77 11.22 -9.40
C GLN A 8 9.08 10.73 -7.98
N ASN A 9 9.31 11.63 -7.03
CA ASN A 9 9.57 11.26 -5.64
C ASN A 9 8.38 10.54 -4.97
N ILE A 10 7.14 10.89 -5.32
CA ILE A 10 5.96 10.16 -4.84
C ILE A 10 5.95 8.72 -5.35
N TYR A 11 6.21 8.53 -6.64
CA TYR A 11 6.23 7.19 -7.24
C TYR A 11 7.30 6.30 -6.63
N LEU A 12 8.51 6.85 -6.41
CA LEU A 12 9.59 6.15 -5.71
C LEU A 12 9.20 5.74 -4.28
N LYS A 13 8.45 6.59 -3.56
CA LYS A 13 7.97 6.25 -2.20
C LYS A 13 6.93 5.13 -2.20
N GLY A 14 6.18 4.96 -3.28
CA GLY A 14 5.26 3.84 -3.45
C GLY A 14 5.94 2.47 -3.41
N ASN A 15 7.26 2.41 -3.60
CA ASN A 15 8.05 1.16 -3.57
C ASN A 15 8.27 0.61 -2.17
N PHE A 16 7.98 1.40 -1.15
CA PHE A 16 8.12 1.00 0.25
C PHE A 16 6.90 0.29 0.81
N PHE A 17 5.81 0.13 0.04
CA PHE A 17 4.71 -0.72 0.48
C PHE A 17 5.07 -2.19 0.28
N VAL A 18 4.99 -2.95 1.36
CA VAL A 18 5.27 -4.39 1.39
C VAL A 18 4.11 -5.12 2.04
N VAL A 19 3.92 -6.40 1.68
CA VAL A 19 2.90 -7.26 2.30
C VAL A 19 3.54 -8.37 3.12
N ASP A 20 3.07 -8.52 4.34
CA ASP A 20 3.34 -9.66 5.20
C ASP A 20 2.54 -10.87 4.71
N LYS A 21 3.22 -11.78 4.01
CA LYS A 21 2.63 -12.99 3.44
C LYS A 21 1.99 -13.91 4.48
N LYS A 22 2.42 -13.87 5.75
CA LYS A 22 1.84 -14.70 6.81
C LYS A 22 0.49 -14.17 7.29
N GLN A 23 0.26 -12.86 7.19
CA GLN A 23 -0.97 -12.22 7.63
C GLN A 23 -1.96 -11.95 6.49
N CYS A 24 -1.46 -11.86 5.25
CA CYS A 24 -2.29 -11.60 4.08
C CYS A 24 -3.15 -12.82 3.72
N ILE A 25 -4.45 -12.59 3.61
CA ILE A 25 -5.45 -13.60 3.23
C ILE A 25 -5.99 -13.39 1.80
N LEU A 26 -5.32 -12.56 1.00
CA LEU A 26 -5.70 -12.24 -0.39
C LEU A 26 -7.15 -11.73 -0.54
N CYS A 27 -7.71 -11.04 0.45
CA CYS A 27 -9.11 -10.56 0.43
C CYS A 27 -9.42 -9.43 -0.57
N GLU A 28 -8.47 -9.04 -1.42
CA GLU A 28 -8.63 -8.02 -2.48
C GLU A 28 -8.99 -6.59 -2.04
N LYS A 29 -9.22 -6.32 -0.75
CA LYS A 29 -9.60 -4.99 -0.26
C LYS A 29 -8.61 -3.90 -0.66
N CYS A 30 -7.30 -4.18 -0.62
CA CYS A 30 -6.28 -3.22 -1.03
C CYS A 30 -6.31 -2.93 -2.55
N GLU A 31 -6.56 -3.93 -3.40
CA GLU A 31 -6.77 -3.74 -4.84
C GLU A 31 -7.99 -2.86 -5.10
N LYS A 32 -9.14 -3.19 -4.49
CA LYS A 32 -10.40 -2.44 -4.63
C LYS A 32 -10.32 -1.01 -4.10
N SER A 33 -9.53 -0.78 -3.05
CA SER A 33 -9.34 0.55 -2.45
C SER A 33 -8.42 1.47 -3.27
N CYS A 34 -7.69 0.95 -4.26
CA CYS A 34 -6.67 1.71 -4.96
C CYS A 34 -7.29 2.49 -6.13
N PRO A 35 -7.46 3.82 -6.06
CA PRO A 35 -8.17 4.60 -7.10
C PRO A 35 -7.41 4.66 -8.43
N VAL A 36 -6.14 4.28 -8.43
CA VAL A 36 -5.22 4.34 -9.57
C VAL A 36 -4.82 2.96 -10.09
N ASN A 37 -5.49 1.89 -9.62
CA ASN A 37 -5.25 0.51 -10.05
C ASN A 37 -3.77 0.09 -10.00
N ASN A 38 -3.07 0.56 -8.95
CA ASN A 38 -1.64 0.31 -8.74
C ASN A 38 -1.36 -1.04 -8.07
N ILE A 39 -2.39 -1.75 -7.64
CA ILE A 39 -2.28 -3.05 -6.97
C ILE A 39 -3.02 -4.08 -7.82
N LYS A 40 -2.44 -5.27 -7.97
CA LYS A 40 -3.08 -6.43 -8.60
C LYS A 40 -2.95 -7.61 -7.67
N ILE A 41 -4.03 -8.33 -7.44
CA ILE A 41 -4.03 -9.58 -6.68
C ILE A 41 -4.36 -10.73 -7.64
N THR A 42 -3.50 -11.74 -7.61
CA THR A 42 -3.69 -13.03 -8.26
C THR A 42 -3.42 -14.12 -7.23
N THR A 43 -2.24 -14.75 -7.26
CA THR A 43 -1.74 -15.66 -6.21
C THR A 43 -0.97 -14.92 -5.12
N LYS A 44 -0.61 -13.66 -5.37
CA LYS A 44 0.09 -12.76 -4.43
C LYS A 44 -0.34 -11.32 -4.70
N VAL A 45 -0.01 -10.42 -3.78
CA VAL A 45 -0.21 -8.97 -3.94
C VAL A 45 0.97 -8.40 -4.71
N GLU A 46 0.71 -7.79 -5.87
CA GLU A 46 1.70 -7.14 -6.71
C GLU A 46 1.39 -5.64 -6.83
N TRP A 47 2.37 -4.79 -6.56
CA TRP A 47 2.28 -3.36 -6.82
C TRP A 47 2.93 -3.04 -8.15
N LYS A 48 2.24 -2.28 -8.99
CA LYS A 48 2.74 -1.80 -10.28
C LYS A 48 3.74 -0.66 -10.14
N HIS A 49 3.90 -0.10 -8.93
CA HIS A 49 4.93 0.88 -8.51
C HIS A 49 5.06 2.19 -9.31
N GLU A 50 4.31 2.39 -10.37
CA GLU A 50 4.42 3.56 -11.26
C GLU A 50 3.37 4.63 -10.99
N LYS A 51 2.25 4.26 -10.34
CA LYS A 51 1.07 5.13 -10.23
C LYS A 51 0.66 5.45 -8.81
N CYS A 52 1.38 4.97 -7.80
CA CYS A 52 1.06 5.22 -6.39
C CYS A 52 0.95 6.72 -6.10
N GLN A 53 -0.16 7.14 -5.46
CA GLN A 53 -0.37 8.55 -5.05
C GLN A 53 -0.09 8.78 -3.56
N MET A 54 0.48 7.79 -2.86
CA MET A 54 0.73 7.84 -1.41
C MET A 54 -0.52 8.18 -0.57
N CYS A 55 -1.72 7.75 -1.00
CA CYS A 55 -2.98 8.03 -0.31
C CYS A 55 -3.22 7.17 0.95
N LEU A 56 -2.40 6.15 1.19
CA LEU A 56 -2.48 5.23 2.34
C LEU A 56 -3.78 4.40 2.44
N ALA A 57 -4.65 4.43 1.43
CA ALA A 57 -5.90 3.66 1.43
C ALA A 57 -5.64 2.16 1.63
N CYS A 58 -4.74 1.57 0.84
CA CYS A 58 -4.40 0.15 0.95
C CYS A 58 -3.80 -0.25 2.31
N PHE A 59 -3.13 0.68 2.98
CA PHE A 59 -2.50 0.49 4.28
C PHE A 59 -3.53 0.46 5.41
N HIS A 60 -4.54 1.33 5.34
CA HIS A 60 -5.59 1.49 6.35
C HIS A 60 -6.86 0.64 6.11
N CYS A 61 -7.01 0.07 4.91
CA CYS A 61 -8.15 -0.79 4.58
C CYS A 61 -7.88 -2.27 4.87
N CYS A 62 -6.65 -2.63 5.23
CA CYS A 62 -6.24 -4.03 5.38
C CYS A 62 -6.75 -4.58 6.72
N PRO A 63 -7.72 -5.51 6.75
CA PRO A 63 -8.32 -6.00 8.00
C PRO A 63 -7.34 -6.81 8.85
N ARG A 64 -6.25 -7.31 8.26
CA ARG A 64 -5.21 -8.11 8.92
C ARG A 64 -3.94 -7.32 9.22
N ASN A 65 -3.92 -6.02 8.95
CA ASN A 65 -2.72 -5.17 9.09
C ASN A 65 -1.51 -5.76 8.34
N ALA A 66 -1.75 -6.44 7.21
CA ALA A 66 -0.73 -7.15 6.46
C ALA A 66 0.09 -6.22 5.56
N VAL A 67 -0.45 -5.05 5.19
CA VAL A 67 0.26 -4.04 4.41
C VAL A 67 1.13 -3.20 5.36
N LYS A 68 2.42 -3.14 5.08
CA LYS A 68 3.41 -2.35 5.83
C LYS A 68 4.05 -1.30 4.93
N TYR A 69 4.54 -0.23 5.54
CA TYR A 69 5.41 0.73 4.87
C TYR A 69 6.82 0.60 5.43
N GLU A 70 7.75 0.11 4.62
CA GLU A 70 9.10 -0.23 5.04
C GLU A 70 10.14 0.41 4.13
N ASN A 71 11.02 1.20 4.73
CA ASN A 71 12.22 1.72 4.08
C ASN A 71 13.43 1.47 4.99
N LYS A 72 14.64 1.87 4.53
CA LYS A 72 15.90 1.66 5.29
C LYS A 72 15.89 2.21 6.72
N ALA A 73 15.01 3.16 7.04
CA ALA A 73 14.97 3.82 8.35
C ALA A 73 13.79 3.39 9.23
N LYS A 74 12.67 2.97 8.65
CA LYS A 74 11.41 2.71 9.39
C LYS A 74 10.65 1.54 8.78
N CYS A 75 10.12 0.69 9.64
CA CYS A 75 9.04 -0.25 9.33
C CYS A 75 7.80 0.20 10.11
N ILE A 76 6.75 0.58 9.38
CA ILE A 76 5.51 1.14 9.95
C ILE A 76 4.37 0.18 9.61
N ASP A 77 3.62 -0.23 10.63
CA ASP A 77 2.41 -1.02 10.50
C ASP A 77 1.19 -0.36 11.18
N THR A 78 0.04 -1.01 11.02
CA THR A 78 -1.23 -0.61 11.62
C THR A 78 -1.66 -1.53 12.76
N LYS A 79 -0.75 -2.31 13.36
CA LYS A 79 -1.09 -3.15 14.51
C LYS A 79 -1.63 -2.28 15.63
N ASN A 80 -2.68 -2.74 16.29
CA ASN A 80 -3.39 -2.04 17.37
C ASN A 80 -4.03 -0.71 16.94
N LYS A 81 -4.23 -0.47 15.64
CA LYS A 81 -4.99 0.68 15.12
C LYS A 81 -6.31 0.20 14.53
N THR A 82 -7.36 0.98 14.77
CA THR A 82 -8.67 0.79 14.12
C THR A 82 -8.50 0.95 12.61
N GLN A 83 -9.03 -0.01 11.84
CA GLN A 83 -9.06 0.09 10.39
C GLN A 83 -10.26 0.95 9.99
N TYR A 84 -10.04 1.92 9.09
CA TYR A 84 -11.06 2.91 8.73
C TYR A 84 -12.13 2.34 7.81
N CYS A 85 -11.84 1.27 7.09
CA CYS A 85 -12.80 0.67 6.18
C CYS A 85 -13.62 -0.41 6.90
N ASN A 86 -14.81 -0.02 7.36
CA ASN A 86 -15.86 -0.95 7.77
C ASN A 86 -16.46 -1.55 6.49
N TYR A 87 -16.23 -2.85 6.27
CA TYR A 87 -16.93 -3.64 5.25
C TYR A 87 -17.58 -4.83 5.94
#